data_AF-A0A8B6LW14-F1
#
_entry.id   AF-A0A8B6LW14-F1
#
_cell.length_a   1.000
_cell.length_b   1.000
_cell.length_c   1.000
_cell.angle_alpha   90.00
_cell.angle_beta   90.00
_cell.angle_gamma   90.00
#
_symmetry.space_group_name_H-M   'P 1'
#
loop_
_entity.id
_entity.type
_entity.pdbx_description
1 polymer ?
#
loop_
_entity_poly.entity_id
_entity_poly.type
_entity_poly.pdbx_seq_one_letter_code
_entity_poly.pdbx_strand_id
1 'polypeptide(L)' 'MSVLNFKDFTVDVVGALIDFEGDMLACLRSAVPKAGETDEYFLAAYRRSRAGAVEAGR' A
#
# COMPACT_ATOMS: atom_id res chain seq x y z
N MET A 1 -23.44 -19.74 7.21
CA MET A 1 -22.51 -20.06 6.11
C MET A 1 -21.09 -19.94 6.61
N SER A 2 -20.30 -21.03 6.56
CA SER A 2 -18.88 -21.00 6.94
C SER A 2 -18.01 -20.58 5.74
N VAL A 3 -17.02 -19.71 5.98
CA VAL A 3 -15.98 -19.32 5.01
C VAL A 3 -15.18 -20.52 4.47
N LEU A 4 -15.29 -21.69 5.10
CA LEU A 4 -14.64 -22.93 4.68
C LEU A 4 -15.33 -23.66 3.51
N ASN A 5 -16.48 -23.18 3.04
CA ASN A 5 -17.21 -23.78 1.90
C ASN A 5 -16.91 -23.12 0.55
N PHE A 6 -15.97 -22.17 0.49
CA PHE A 6 -15.55 -21.57 -0.77
C PHE A 6 -14.40 -22.37 -1.39
N LYS A 7 -14.59 -22.79 -2.64
CA LYS A 7 -13.55 -23.49 -3.43
C LYS A 7 -12.38 -22.58 -3.78
N ASP A 8 -12.65 -21.29 -3.96
CA ASP A 8 -11.66 -20.27 -4.30
C ASP A 8 -11.90 -19.03 -3.42
N PHE A 9 -10.83 -18.52 -2.80
CA PHE A 9 -10.84 -17.36 -1.93
C PHE A 9 -9.70 -16.42 -2.31
N THR A 10 -10.03 -15.35 -3.04
CA THR A 10 -9.09 -14.30 -3.43
C THR A 10 -9.19 -13.11 -2.48
N VAL A 11 -8.04 -12.72 -1.93
CA VAL A 11 -7.92 -11.58 -1.03
C VAL A 11 -6.93 -10.59 -1.63
N ASP A 12 -7.25 -9.30 -1.55
CA ASP A 12 -6.26 -8.27 -1.83
C ASP A 12 -5.18 -8.30 -0.74
N VAL A 13 -3.92 -8.35 -1.15
CA VAL A 13 -2.80 -8.38 -0.21
C VAL A 13 -2.63 -6.99 0.41
N VAL A 14 -2.70 -5.94 -0.41
CA VAL A 14 -2.41 -4.57 0.02
C VAL A 14 -3.66 -3.95 0.63
N GLY A 15 -3.62 -3.64 1.92
CA GLY A 15 -4.74 -3.02 2.64
C GLY A 15 -5.79 -4.00 3.18
N ALA A 16 -5.69 -5.30 2.86
CA ALA A 16 -6.51 -6.35 3.46
C ALA A 16 -5.71 -7.38 4.29
N LEU A 17 -4.46 -7.67 3.90
CA LEU A 17 -3.60 -8.60 4.66
C LEU A 17 -2.35 -7.93 5.25
N ILE A 18 -1.84 -6.87 4.62
CA ILE A 18 -0.67 -6.14 5.11
C ILE A 18 -0.93 -4.64 5.15
N ASP A 19 -0.34 -3.97 6.15
CA ASP A 19 -0.17 -2.52 6.15
C ASP A 19 1.08 -2.15 5.32
N PHE A 20 0.91 -2.24 4.01
CA PHE A 20 1.97 -1.93 3.06
C PHE A 20 2.47 -0.48 3.18
N GLU A 21 1.56 0.47 3.45
CA GLU A 21 1.93 1.89 3.53
C GLU A 21 2.80 2.17 4.76
N GLY A 22 2.47 1.57 5.90
CA GLY A 22 3.30 1.62 7.11
C GLY A 22 4.67 0.95 6.92
N ASP A 23 4.72 -0.26 6.35
CA ASP A 23 5.97 -0.98 6.12
C ASP A 23 6.89 -0.24 5.12
N MET A 24 6.30 0.35 4.09
CA MET A 24 7.02 1.17 3.11
C MET A 24 7.65 2.42 3.78
N LEU A 25 6.90 3.12 4.64
CA LEU A 25 7.42 4.27 5.37
C LEU A 25 8.54 3.87 6.34
N ALA A 26 8.39 2.75 7.05
CA ALA A 26 9.44 2.23 7.92
C ALA A 26 10.73 1.94 7.15
N CYS A 27 10.61 1.33 5.97
CA CYS A 27 11.75 1.10 5.07
C CYS A 27 12.38 2.43 4.61
N LEU A 28 11.56 3.40 4.18
CA LEU A 28 12.02 4.72 3.75
C LEU A 28 12.79 5.46 4.85
N ARG A 29 12.28 5.44 6.09
CA ARG A 29 12.93 6.09 7.23
C ARG A 29 14.19 5.38 7.68
N SER A 30 14.26 4.07 7.50
CA SER A 30 15.50 3.30 7.72
C SER A 30 16.57 3.65 6.68
N ALA A 31 16.19 3.73 5.39
CA ALA A 31 17.12 4.00 4.30
C ALA A 31 17.54 5.48 4.20
N VAL A 32 16.62 6.40 4.52
CA VAL A 32 16.84 7.86 4.43
C VAL A 32 16.32 8.55 5.70
N PRO A 33 17.08 8.46 6.81
CA PRO A 33 16.65 9.00 8.11
C PRO A 33 16.43 10.52 8.11
N LYS A 34 17.02 11.23 7.14
CA LYS A 34 16.94 12.69 6.99
C LYS A 34 16.04 13.15 5.85
N ALA A 35 15.10 12.31 5.40
CA ALA A 35 14.08 12.77 4.45
C ALA A 35 13.30 13.93 5.10
N GLY A 36 13.44 15.13 4.54
CA GLY A 36 12.83 16.36 5.07
C GLY A 36 11.32 16.46 4.83
N GLU A 37 10.78 15.51 4.08
CA GLU A 37 9.35 15.39 3.81
C GLU A 37 8.66 14.66 4.96
N THR A 38 7.42 15.04 5.26
CA THR A 38 6.60 14.32 6.23
C THR A 38 6.07 13.02 5.61
N ASP A 39 5.76 12.04 6.46
CA ASP A 39 5.19 10.76 6.01
C ASP A 39 3.90 10.99 5.21
N GLU A 40 3.05 11.95 5.63
CA GLU A 40 1.82 12.27 4.91
C GLU A 40 2.05 12.91 3.54
N TYR A 41 3.13 13.69 3.38
CA TYR A 41 3.48 14.22 2.08
C TYR A 41 3.87 13.08 1.12
N PHE A 42 4.67 12.13 1.61
CA PHE A 42 5.07 10.95 0.84
C PHE A 42 3.87 10.06 0.50
N LEU A 43 3.02 9.74 1.48
CA LEU A 43 1.83 8.91 1.25
C LEU A 43 0.84 9.57 0.29
N ALA A 44 0.64 10.89 0.38
CA ALA A 44 -0.21 11.61 -0.57
C ALA A 44 0.33 11.51 -2.01
N ALA A 45 1.65 11.65 -2.20
CA ALA A 45 2.28 11.49 -3.52
C ALA A 45 2.18 10.05 -4.03
N TYR A 46 2.44 9.06 -3.18
CA TYR A 46 2.33 7.64 -3.51
C TYR A 46 0.91 7.25 -3.96
N ARG A 47 -0.12 7.64 -3.19
CA ARG A 47 -1.53 7.35 -3.50
C ARG A 47 -1.96 7.96 -4.83
N ARG A 48 -1.50 9.19 -5.14
CA ARG A 48 -1.74 9.83 -6.46
C ARG A 48 -1.08 9.06 -7.60
N SER A 49 0.17 8.64 -7.42
CA SER A 49 0.88 7.83 -8.42
C SER A 49 0.18 6.50 -8.67
N ARG A 50 -0.31 5.84 -7.61
CA ARG A 50 -1.04 4.57 -7.73
C ARG A 50 -2.38 4.76 -8.45
N ALA A 51 -3.12 5.82 -8.15
CA ALA A 51 -4.36 6.14 -8.84
C ALA A 51 -4.13 6.40 -10.34
N GLY A 52 -3.10 7.17 -10.70
CA GLY A 52 -2.74 7.42 -12.10
C GLY A 52 -2.26 6.16 -12.85
N ALA A 53 -1.56 5.25 -12.18
CA ALA A 53 -1.16 3.96 -12.77
C ALA A 53 -2.37 3.05 -13.06
N VAL A 54 -3.42 3.11 -12.22
CA VAL A 54 -4.67 2.37 -12.45
C VAL A 54 -5.44 2.94 -13.65
N GLU A 55 -5.41 4.26 -13.85
CA GLU A 55 -6.03 4.89 -15.03
C GLU A 55 -5.26 4.63 -16.33
N ALA A 56 -3.92 4.57 -16.28
CA ALA A 56 -3.07 4.29 -17.45
C ALA A 56 -3.08 2.81 -17.90
N GLY A 57 -3.55 1.90 -17.04
CA GLY A 57 -3.65 0.46 -17.33
C GLY A 57 -5.04 0.00 -17.79
N ARG A 58 -5.96 0.93 -18.10
CA ARG A 58 -7.33 0.68 -18.54
C ARG A 58 -7.54 1.09 -19.99
#